data_AF-A0A8D0EU22-F1
#
_entry.id   AF-A0A8D0EU22-F1
#
_cell.length_a   1.000
_cell.length_b   1.000
_cell.length_c   1.000
_cell.angle_alpha   90.00
_cell.angle_beta   90.00
_cell.angle_gamma   90.00
#
_symmetry.space_group_name_H-M   'P 1'
#
loop_
_entity.id
_entity.type
_entity.pdbx_description
1 polymer ?
#
loop_
_entity_poly.entity_id
_entity_poly.type
_entity_poly.pdbx_seq_one_letter_code
_entity_poly.pdbx_strand_id
1 'polypeptide(L)' 'VQEIGSGQFGVVYLGYLLEKTKVAIKTIREGAMSEEDFIEEAKVLM' A
#
# COMPACT_ATOMS: atom_id res chain seq x y z
N VAL A 1 2.79 -13.08 -4.73
CA VAL A 1 2.62 -11.64 -5.06
C VAL A 1 3.57 -11.28 -6.19
N GLN A 2 3.18 -10.37 -7.09
CA GLN A 2 3.98 -9.94 -8.24
C GLN A 2 4.17 -8.42 -8.14
N GLU A 3 5.40 -7.91 -8.26
CA GLU A 3 5.61 -6.46 -8.35
C GLU A 3 5.01 -5.91 -9.65
N ILE A 4 4.28 -4.80 -9.54
CA ILE A 4 3.61 -4.15 -10.68
C ILE A 4 3.97 -2.66 -10.81
N GLY A 5 4.79 -2.13 -9.91
CA GLY A 5 5.32 -0.77 -10.02
C GLY A 5 5.96 -0.27 -8.72
N SER A 6 6.55 0.91 -8.79
CA SER A 6 7.17 1.59 -7.65
C SER A 6 6.98 3.10 -7.74
N GLY A 7 6.95 3.79 -6.61
CA GLY A 7 6.85 5.25 -6.55
C GLY A 7 7.51 5.84 -5.30
N GLN A 8 7.26 7.13 -5.04
CA GLN A 8 7.87 7.90 -3.94
C GLN A 8 7.79 7.19 -2.58
N PHE A 9 6.67 6.53 -2.30
CA PHE A 9 6.42 5.91 -1.00
C PHE A 9 6.80 4.43 -0.93
N GLY A 10 7.14 3.76 -2.03
CA GLY A 10 7.48 2.33 -2.02
C GLY A 10 6.99 1.57 -3.24
N VAL A 11 6.99 0.24 -3.11
CA VAL A 11 6.68 -0.71 -4.19
C VAL A 11 5.20 -1.13 -4.12
N VAL A 12 4.57 -1.31 -5.28
CA VAL A 12 3.21 -1.82 -5.42
C VAL A 12 3.26 -3.24 -5.97
N TYR A 13 2.58 -4.14 -5.26
CA TYR A 13 2.44 -5.53 -5.66
C TYR A 13 1.01 -5.86 -6.05
N LEU A 14 0.85 -6.78 -6.98
CA LEU A 14 -0.38 -7.49 -7.24
C LEU A 14 -0.45 -8.74 -6.36
N GLY A 15 -1.59 -8.93 -5.69
CA GLY A 15 -1.83 -10.06 -4.80
C GLY A 15 -3.31 -10.44 -4.71
N TYR A 16 -3.59 -11.33 -3.75
CA TYR A 16 -4.94 -11.79 -3.46
C TYR A 16 -5.22 -11.66 -1.96
N LEU A 17 -6.34 -11.03 -1.63
CA LEU A 17 -6.90 -11.01 -0.28
C LEU A 17 -7.80 -12.23 -0.09
N LEU A 18 -7.56 -12.97 1.00
CA LEU A 18 -8.27 -14.23 1.32
C LEU A 18 -8.32 -15.20 0.13
N GLU A 19 -7.24 -15.23 -0.67
CA GLU A 19 -7.06 -16.08 -1.85
C GLU A 19 -8.11 -15.91 -2.97
N LYS A 20 -9.05 -14.96 -2.83
CA LYS A 20 -10.19 -14.80 -3.76
C LYS A 20 -10.19 -13.44 -4.44
N THR A 21 -9.89 -12.39 -3.70
CA THR A 21 -10.06 -11.02 -4.20
C THR A 21 -8.72 -10.49 -4.69
N LYS A 22 -8.61 -10.26 -5.99
CA LYS A 22 -7.41 -9.66 -6.60
C LYS A 22 -7.27 -8.21 -6.13
N VAL A 23 -6.13 -7.85 -5.55
CA VAL A 23 -5.86 -6.53 -4.96
C VAL A 23 -4.50 -5.99 -5.37
N ALA A 24 -4.35 -4.67 -5.33
CA ALA A 24 -3.05 -4.00 -5.33
C ALA A 24 -2.62 -3.72 -3.87
N ILE A 25 -1.36 -4.01 -3.56
CA ILE A 25 -0.77 -3.90 -2.24
C ILE A 25 0.35 -2.87 -2.34
N LYS A 26 0.09 -1.63 -1.89
CA LYS A 26 1.10 -0.57 -1.85
C LYS A 26 1.87 -0.69 -0.54
N THR A 27 3.17 -0.91 -0.62
CA THR A 27 4.07 -0.90 0.54
C THR A 27 4.55 0.53 0.81
N ILE A 28 4.70 0.87 2.08
CA ILE A 28 5.26 2.14 2.52
C ILE A 28 6.70 1.89 3.01
N ARG A 29 7.67 2.58 2.42
CA ARG A 29 9.08 2.53 2.83
C ARG A 29 9.24 3.22 4.18
N GLU A 30 10.07 2.64 5.04
CA GLU A 30 10.43 3.23 6.33
C GLU A 30 10.94 4.67 6.17
N GLY A 31 10.41 5.58 6.99
CA GLY A 31 10.72 7.02 6.94
C GLY A 31 10.08 7.80 5.78
N ALA A 32 9.27 7.18 4.92
CA ALA A 32 8.59 7.88 3.83
C ALA A 32 7.35 8.66 4.29
N MET A 33 6.77 8.28 5.44
CA MET A 33 5.61 8.91 6.07
C MET A 33 5.60 8.54 7.56
N SER A 34 5.02 9.38 8.42
CA SER A 34 4.72 8.97 9.80
C SER A 34 3.54 8.00 9.81
N GLU A 35 3.50 7.05 10.75
CA GLU A 35 2.36 6.12 10.85
C GLU A 35 1.07 6.86 11.22
N GLU A 36 1.18 7.92 12.00
CA GLU A 36 0.06 8.77 12.43
C GLU A 36 -0.58 9.48 11.24
N ASP A 37 0.21 10.15 10.40
CA ASP A 37 -0.30 10.84 9.20
C ASP A 37 -0.90 9.83 8.22
N PHE A 38 -0.26 8.66 8.06
CA PHE A 38 -0.78 7.61 7.19
C PHE A 38 -2.18 7.13 7.59
N ILE A 39 -2.40 6.91 8.89
CA ILE A 39 -3.69 6.47 9.42
C ILE A 39 -4.75 7.57 9.25
N GLU A 40 -4.42 8.83 9.52
CA GLU A 40 -5.35 9.94 9.34
C GLU A 40 -5.73 10.16 7.87
N GLU A 41 -4.77 10.13 6.95
CA GLU A 41 -5.05 10.21 5.51
C GLU A 41 -5.92 9.03 5.03
N ALA A 42 -5.64 7.82 5.51
CA ALA A 42 -6.41 6.63 5.16
C ALA A 42 -7.88 6.71 5.62
N LYS A 43 -8.16 7.37 6.75
CA LYS A 43 -9.54 7.59 7.22
C LYS A 43 -10.33 8.54 6.33
N VAL A 44 -9.67 9.50 5.68
CA VAL A 44 -10.30 10.51 4.81
C VAL A 44 -10.57 9.96 3.40
N LEU A 45 -9.82 8.95 2.95
CA LEU A 45 -9.94 8.36 1.61
C LEU A 45 -11.12 7.39 1.44
N MET A 46 -12.02 7.25 2.43
CA MET A 46 -13.21 6.36 2.41
C MET A 46 -14.45 6.99 1.80
#